data_AF-A0A1G7R8B7-F1
#
_entry.id   AF-A0A1G7R8B7-F1
#
_cell.length_a   1.000
_cell.length_b   1.000
_cell.length_c   1.000
_cell.angle_alpha   90.00
_cell.angle_beta   90.00
_cell.angle_gamma   90.00
#
_symmetry.space_group_name_H-M   'P 1'
#
loop_
_entity.id
_entity.type
_entity.pdbx_description
1 polymer ?
#
loop_
_entity_poly.entity_id
_entity_poly.type
_entity_poly.pdbx_seq_one_letter_code
_entity_poly.pdbx_strand_id
1 'polypeptide(L)'
;TAPHDGNYATPVAAFFQPRRPAVLDLAFYQAKQFPAMYRGGAFLAMHGAADSDDPSGHAGYDIVFVPFKGSKAGTPVIFADGFAGPSLEDKNIKRAIYRPVGVAVGPDGALYVADSNKGRIWRIAYDGKP
;
A
#
# COMPACT_ATOMS: atom_id res chain seq x y z
N THR A 1 19.50 -7.68 -19.09
CA THR A 1 19.71 -6.45 -19.89
C THR A 1 18.79 -5.39 -19.32
N ALA A 2 19.31 -4.19 -19.03
CA ALA A 2 18.44 -3.08 -18.66
C ALA A 2 17.42 -2.87 -19.79
N PRO A 3 16.17 -2.46 -19.50
CA PRO A 3 15.24 -2.10 -20.56
C PRO A 3 15.91 -1.07 -21.47
N HIS A 4 15.90 -1.32 -22.78
CA HIS A 4 16.32 -0.32 -23.76
C HIS A 4 15.47 0.93 -23.55
N ASP A 5 16.07 2.12 -23.67
CA ASP A 5 15.39 3.40 -23.67
C ASP A 5 14.42 3.47 -24.88
N GLY A 6 13.28 2.79 -24.73
CA GLY A 6 12.15 2.83 -25.64
C GLY A 6 11.19 3.94 -25.23
N ASN A 7 10.32 4.33 -26.16
CA ASN A 7 9.23 5.26 -25.93
C ASN A 7 8.18 4.66 -24.95
N TYR A 8 8.49 4.59 -23.67
CA TYR A 8 7.52 4.28 -22.63
C TYR A 8 6.77 5.54 -22.22
N ALA A 9 5.49 5.39 -21.90
CA ALA A 9 4.74 6.46 -21.26
C ALA A 9 5.34 6.74 -19.87
N THR A 10 5.39 8.02 -19.49
CA THR A 10 5.78 8.42 -18.13
C THR A 10 4.92 7.67 -17.11
N PRO A 11 5.51 6.99 -16.11
CA PRO A 11 4.76 6.34 -15.06
C PRO A 11 3.78 7.32 -14.39
N VAL A 12 2.53 6.91 -14.20
CA VAL A 12 1.50 7.76 -13.58
C VAL A 12 1.74 7.98 -12.09
N ALA A 13 2.39 7.02 -11.44
CA ALA A 13 2.82 7.10 -10.05
C ALA A 13 4.11 6.29 -9.90
N ALA A 14 4.99 6.73 -9.00
CA ALA A 14 6.20 6.00 -8.67
C ALA A 14 6.48 6.07 -7.18
N PHE A 15 6.97 4.96 -6.63
CA PHE A 15 7.21 4.79 -5.20
C PHE A 15 8.69 4.47 -5.03
N PHE A 16 9.50 5.51 -4.88
CA PHE A 16 10.95 5.40 -4.80
C PHE A 16 11.47 5.63 -3.38
N GLN A 17 12.78 5.40 -3.24
CA GLN A 17 13.57 5.57 -2.02
C GLN A 17 13.19 6.84 -1.22
N PRO A 18 13.25 6.79 0.12
CA PRO A 18 13.87 5.74 0.93
C PRO A 18 13.00 4.49 1.15
N ARG A 19 11.69 4.52 0.87
CA ARG A 19 10.83 3.34 1.04
C ARG A 19 11.14 2.33 -0.07
N ARG A 20 11.45 1.07 0.27
CA ARG A 20 11.40 -0.08 -0.66
C ARG A 20 10.12 -0.86 -0.44
N PRO A 21 8.97 -0.37 -0.92
CA PRO A 21 7.68 -0.89 -0.49
C PRO A 21 7.33 -2.25 -1.09
N ALA A 22 7.97 -2.67 -2.18
CA ALA A 22 7.58 -3.86 -2.95
C ALA A 22 6.05 -3.90 -3.16
N VAL A 23 5.55 -3.04 -4.06
CA VAL A 23 4.11 -3.00 -4.38
C VAL A 23 3.71 -4.34 -5.00
N LEU A 24 2.84 -5.10 -4.35
CA LEU A 24 2.45 -6.45 -4.81
C LEU A 24 1.06 -6.53 -5.41
N ASP A 25 0.15 -5.63 -5.00
CA ASP A 25 -1.22 -5.63 -5.51
C ASP A 25 -1.83 -4.22 -5.44
N LEU A 26 -2.88 -3.99 -6.24
CA LEU A 26 -3.67 -2.76 -6.21
C LEU A 26 -5.16 -3.03 -6.49
N ALA A 27 -6.01 -2.19 -5.92
CA ALA A 27 -7.45 -2.20 -6.18
C ALA A 27 -8.01 -0.77 -6.30
N PHE A 28 -8.72 -0.47 -7.39
CA PHE A 28 -9.45 0.80 -7.53
C PHE A 28 -10.67 0.82 -6.61
N TYR A 29 -10.87 1.95 -5.91
CA TYR A 29 -11.97 2.12 -4.97
C TYR A 29 -13.11 2.93 -5.58
N GLN A 30 -14.21 2.24 -5.88
CA GLN A 30 -15.44 2.81 -6.45
C GLN A 30 -16.61 2.80 -5.47
N ALA A 31 -16.44 2.20 -4.29
CA ALA A 31 -17.46 2.17 -3.25
C ALA A 31 -17.53 3.50 -2.49
N LYS A 32 -18.49 3.62 -1.57
CA LYS A 32 -18.81 4.86 -0.84
C LYS A 32 -18.62 4.76 0.67
N GLN A 33 -18.19 3.61 1.18
CA GLN A 33 -18.09 3.37 2.62
C GLN A 33 -17.01 4.25 3.25
N PHE A 34 -15.83 4.36 2.64
CA PHE A 34 -14.79 5.27 3.10
C PHE A 34 -15.15 6.74 2.84
N PRO A 35 -14.56 7.67 3.63
CA PRO A 35 -14.68 9.12 3.41
C PRO A 35 -14.41 9.53 1.96
N ALA A 36 -14.98 10.67 1.55
CA ALA A 36 -14.96 11.12 0.16
C ALA A 36 -13.54 11.24 -0.43
N MET A 37 -12.53 11.55 0.40
CA MET A 37 -11.13 11.63 0.00
C MET A 37 -10.54 10.31 -0.53
N TYR A 38 -11.11 9.16 -0.15
CA TYR A 38 -10.66 7.84 -0.60
C TYR A 38 -11.43 7.31 -1.81
N ARG A 39 -12.35 8.09 -2.37
CA ARG A 39 -13.20 7.67 -3.49
C ARG A 39 -12.56 7.98 -4.83
N GLY A 40 -12.65 7.03 -5.76
CA GLY A 40 -12.16 7.19 -7.13
C GLY A 40 -10.64 7.11 -7.26
N GLY A 41 -9.92 6.60 -6.26
CA GLY A 41 -8.49 6.32 -6.33
C GLY A 41 -8.18 4.82 -6.28
N ALA A 42 -6.94 4.47 -5.96
CA ALA A 42 -6.49 3.08 -5.82
C ALA A 42 -5.83 2.84 -4.46
N PHE A 43 -6.13 1.70 -3.85
CA PHE A 43 -5.36 1.15 -2.73
C PHE A 43 -4.25 0.25 -3.25
N LEU A 44 -3.07 0.34 -2.65
CA LEU A 44 -1.89 -0.44 -3.00
C LEU A 44 -1.40 -1.19 -1.77
N ALA A 45 -1.10 -2.47 -1.94
CA ALA A 45 -0.46 -3.29 -0.91
C ALA A 45 1.06 -3.11 -0.97
N MET A 46 1.62 -2.51 0.08
CA MET A 46 3.07 -2.33 0.23
C MET A 46 3.59 -3.45 1.15
N HIS A 47 4.34 -4.39 0.57
CA HIS A 47 4.85 -5.57 1.28
C HIS A 47 6.05 -5.31 2.18
N GLY A 48 6.74 -4.20 1.92
CA GLY A 48 7.98 -3.81 2.58
C GLY A 48 9.22 -4.47 1.98
N ALA A 49 10.38 -4.07 2.50
CA ALA A 49 11.67 -4.47 1.96
C ALA A 49 11.92 -5.98 2.00
N ALA A 50 12.54 -6.52 0.95
CA ALA A 50 13.01 -7.92 0.93
C ALA A 50 14.41 -8.08 1.55
N ASP A 51 15.23 -7.02 1.53
CA ASP A 51 16.64 -7.06 1.89
C ASP A 51 16.90 -6.43 3.26
N SER A 52 17.80 -7.06 4.04
CA SER A 52 18.07 -6.68 5.42
C SER A 52 18.87 -5.38 5.61
N ASP A 53 19.33 -4.78 4.52
CA ASP A 53 20.10 -3.53 4.50
C ASP A 53 19.24 -2.29 4.20
N ASP A 54 17.92 -2.42 4.20
CA ASP A 54 17.02 -1.30 3.91
C ASP A 54 17.15 -0.18 4.98
N PRO A 55 17.60 1.03 4.61
CA PRO A 55 17.75 2.14 5.54
C PRO A 55 16.42 2.67 6.10
N SER A 56 15.30 2.36 5.44
CA SER A 56 13.95 2.78 5.82
C SER A 56 13.28 1.90 6.87
N GLY A 57 13.93 0.79 7.25
CA GLY A 57 13.45 -0.11 8.30
C GLY A 57 12.04 -0.64 8.04
N HIS A 58 11.11 -0.33 8.92
CA HIS A 58 9.73 -0.79 8.87
C HIS A 58 8.79 0.13 8.06
N ALA A 59 9.33 1.10 7.32
CA ALA A 59 8.55 1.88 6.37
C ALA A 59 8.18 1.07 5.12
N GLY A 60 6.94 1.23 4.62
CA GLY A 60 6.48 0.55 3.40
C GLY A 60 5.85 -0.82 3.65
N TYR A 61 5.50 -1.14 4.89
CA TYR A 61 4.68 -2.29 5.28
C TYR A 61 3.28 -1.78 5.61
N ASP A 62 2.57 -1.31 4.60
CA ASP A 62 1.35 -0.52 4.77
C ASP A 62 0.44 -0.61 3.55
N ILE A 63 -0.76 -0.04 3.69
CA ILE A 63 -1.65 0.22 2.58
C ILE A 63 -1.55 1.69 2.24
N VAL A 64 -1.25 1.96 0.97
CA VAL A 64 -1.20 3.33 0.43
C VAL A 64 -2.43 3.56 -0.43
N PHE A 65 -3.02 4.75 -0.31
CA PHE A 65 -4.05 5.21 -1.23
C PHE A 65 -3.47 6.27 -2.18
N VAL A 66 -3.75 6.11 -3.47
CA VAL A 66 -3.43 7.10 -4.50
C VAL A 66 -4.74 7.70 -5.02
N PRO A 67 -5.03 8.99 -4.80
CA PRO A 67 -6.19 9.63 -5.39
C PRO A 67 -6.01 9.77 -6.90
N PHE A 68 -7.09 9.64 -7.66
CA PHE A 68 -7.08 9.92 -9.10
C PHE A 68 -8.08 11.01 -9.46
N LYS A 69 -7.70 11.84 -10.43
CA LYS A 69 -8.61 12.78 -11.13
C LYS A 69 -8.56 12.46 -12.62
N GLY A 70 -9.51 11.65 -13.07
CA GLY A 70 -9.43 11.04 -14.40
C GLY A 70 -8.25 10.07 -14.48
N SER A 71 -7.40 10.21 -15.50
CA SER A 71 -6.18 9.40 -15.66
C SER A 71 -4.97 9.92 -14.87
N LYS A 72 -5.11 11.03 -14.13
CA LYS A 72 -4.01 11.64 -13.37
C LYS A 72 -4.01 11.13 -11.94
N ALA A 73 -2.92 10.49 -11.52
CA ALA A 73 -2.67 10.18 -10.12
C ALA A 73 -2.26 11.46 -9.35
N GLY A 74 -2.72 11.57 -8.11
CA GLY A 74 -2.29 12.59 -7.16
C GLY A 74 -1.27 12.07 -6.17
N THR A 75 -1.04 12.83 -5.09
CA THR A 75 -0.08 12.47 -4.05
C THR A 75 -0.54 11.23 -3.29
N PRO A 76 0.29 10.16 -3.23
CA PRO A 76 -0.01 9.00 -2.40
C PRO A 76 -0.09 9.37 -0.92
N VAL A 77 -1.01 8.74 -0.19
CA VAL A 77 -1.18 8.90 1.27
C VAL A 77 -1.21 7.53 1.93
N ILE A 78 -0.70 7.44 3.16
CA ILE A 78 -0.82 6.21 3.95
C ILE A 78 -2.28 6.09 4.39
N PHE A 79 -2.90 4.96 4.08
CA PHE A 79 -4.28 4.65 4.46
C PHE A 79 -4.32 3.80 5.74
N ALA A 80 -3.44 2.80 5.84
CA ALA A 80 -3.33 1.95 7.02
C ALA A 80 -1.87 1.51 7.20
N ASP A 81 -1.33 1.63 8.40
CA ASP A 81 0.05 1.28 8.76
C ASP A 81 0.12 0.33 9.97
N GLY A 82 1.31 0.19 10.55
CA GLY A 82 1.55 -0.65 11.73
C GLY A 82 1.69 -2.15 11.46
N PHE A 83 1.63 -2.59 10.19
CA PHE A 83 1.76 -4.02 9.86
C PHE A 83 3.14 -4.58 10.24
N ALA A 84 4.22 -3.81 10.08
CA ALA A 84 5.55 -4.27 10.47
C ALA A 84 5.75 -4.39 11.99
N GLY A 85 4.95 -3.70 12.79
CA GLY A 85 5.12 -3.65 14.25
C GLY A 85 5.13 -2.23 14.80
N PRO A 86 5.38 -2.07 16.11
CA PRO A 86 5.08 -0.83 16.83
C PRO A 86 6.05 0.33 16.56
N SER A 87 7.20 0.09 15.90
CA SER A 87 8.20 1.13 15.67
C SER A 87 8.67 1.13 14.22
N LEU A 88 8.51 2.28 13.55
CA LEU A 88 9.09 2.53 12.23
C LEU A 88 10.63 2.61 12.27
N GLU A 89 11.21 2.85 13.44
CA GLU A 89 12.66 2.94 13.64
C GLU A 89 13.32 1.56 13.71
N ASP A 90 12.55 0.48 13.86
CA ASP A 90 13.08 -0.86 13.81
C ASP A 90 13.60 -1.17 12.40
N LYS A 91 14.92 -1.22 12.26
CA LYS A 91 15.59 -1.52 10.99
C LYS A 91 15.66 -3.02 10.68
N ASN A 92 15.27 -3.88 11.61
CA ASN A 92 15.27 -5.31 11.37
C ASN A 92 13.98 -5.73 10.67
N ILE A 93 14.01 -5.74 9.34
CA ILE A 93 12.88 -6.17 8.52
C ILE A 93 12.42 -7.61 8.79
N LYS A 94 13.29 -8.48 9.33
CA LYS A 94 12.93 -9.85 9.72
C LYS A 94 11.99 -9.88 10.92
N ARG A 95 11.90 -8.78 11.67
CA ARG A 95 10.94 -8.60 12.77
C ARG A 95 9.60 -8.03 12.32
N ALA A 96 9.42 -7.72 11.03
CA ALA A 96 8.14 -7.28 10.51
C ALA A 96 7.04 -8.31 10.83
N ILE A 97 6.04 -7.91 11.61
CA ILE A 97 5.03 -8.84 12.14
C ILE A 97 4.11 -9.35 11.01
N TYR A 98 3.64 -8.43 10.17
CA TYR A 98 2.76 -8.69 9.02
C TYR A 98 3.32 -8.02 7.76
N ARG A 99 2.99 -8.56 6.59
CA ARG A 99 3.45 -8.06 5.29
C ARG A 99 2.30 -8.07 4.29
N PRO A 100 1.69 -6.91 3.99
CA PRO A 100 0.59 -6.81 3.04
C PRO A 100 0.99 -7.35 1.65
N VAL A 101 0.19 -8.26 1.09
CA VAL A 101 0.44 -8.84 -0.24
C VAL A 101 -0.70 -8.65 -1.23
N GLY A 102 -1.93 -8.49 -0.75
CA GLY A 102 -3.11 -8.45 -1.60
C GLY A 102 -4.17 -7.52 -1.03
N VAL A 103 -4.93 -6.87 -1.90
CA VAL A 103 -6.03 -5.97 -1.55
C VAL A 103 -7.27 -6.25 -2.37
N ALA A 104 -8.44 -6.27 -1.72
CA ALA A 104 -9.72 -6.41 -2.41
C ALA A 104 -10.79 -5.53 -1.77
N VAL A 105 -11.66 -4.94 -2.60
CA VAL A 105 -12.82 -4.18 -2.12
C VAL A 105 -14.02 -5.12 -2.04
N GLY A 106 -14.59 -5.28 -0.85
CA GLY A 106 -15.79 -6.07 -0.64
C GLY A 106 -17.05 -5.40 -1.22
N PRO A 107 -18.14 -6.17 -1.37
CA PRO A 107 -19.42 -5.63 -1.85
C PRO A 107 -20.03 -4.58 -0.90
N ASP A 108 -19.66 -4.62 0.37
CA ASP A 108 -20.00 -3.63 1.41
C ASP A 108 -19.10 -2.39 1.39
N GLY A 109 -18.15 -2.32 0.45
CA GLY A 109 -17.16 -1.25 0.32
C GLY A 109 -16.03 -1.29 1.33
N ALA A 110 -15.88 -2.36 2.12
CA ALA A 110 -14.75 -2.54 3.02
C ALA A 110 -13.49 -2.94 2.24
N LEU A 111 -12.32 -2.61 2.77
CA LEU A 111 -11.05 -3.07 2.20
C LEU A 111 -10.61 -4.34 2.93
N TYR A 112 -10.30 -5.38 2.17
CA TYR A 112 -9.67 -6.59 2.67
C TYR A 112 -8.19 -6.56 2.32
N VAL A 113 -7.33 -6.91 3.27
CA VAL A 113 -5.87 -6.96 3.12
C VAL A 113 -5.38 -8.34 3.50
N ALA A 114 -4.69 -9.03 2.60
CA ALA A 114 -4.01 -10.29 2.91
C ALA A 114 -2.57 -10.02 3.38
N ASP A 115 -2.09 -10.77 4.38
CA ASP A 115 -0.69 -10.75 4.80
C ASP A 115 0.01 -12.10 4.64
N SER A 116 1.27 -12.09 4.18
CA SER A 116 2.02 -13.33 3.94
C SER A 116 2.75 -13.90 5.15
N ASN A 117 3.01 -13.09 6.20
CA ASN A 117 3.84 -13.53 7.32
C ASN A 117 3.08 -14.38 8.33
N LYS A 118 1.80 -14.07 8.55
CA LYS A 118 0.91 -14.75 9.48
C LYS A 118 -0.32 -15.33 8.80
N GLY A 119 -0.49 -15.10 7.49
CA GLY A 119 -1.59 -15.65 6.71
C GLY A 119 -2.96 -15.10 7.10
N ARG A 120 -3.03 -13.85 7.62
CA ARG A 120 -4.30 -13.25 8.02
C ARG A 120 -4.93 -12.47 6.88
N ILE A 121 -6.24 -12.30 7.00
CA ILE A 121 -7.03 -11.37 6.21
C ILE A 121 -7.57 -10.31 7.16
N TRP A 122 -7.17 -9.06 6.94
CA TRP A 122 -7.68 -7.91 7.67
C TRP A 122 -8.89 -7.36 6.92
N ARG A 123 -9.95 -7.01 7.64
CA ARG A 123 -11.09 -6.27 7.09
C ARG A 123 -11.10 -4.87 7.70
N ILE A 124 -10.89 -3.86 6.87
CA ILE A 124 -10.90 -2.46 7.26
C ILE A 124 -12.22 -1.85 6.79
N ALA A 125 -13.00 -1.35 7.75
CA ALA A 125 -14.26 -0.67 7.48
C ALA A 125 -14.35 0.63 8.27
N TYR A 126 -14.96 1.65 7.66
CA TYR A 126 -15.24 2.92 8.28
C TYR A 126 -16.61 2.87 8.97
N ASP A 127 -16.63 3.17 10.27
CA ASP A 127 -17.84 3.14 11.09
C ASP A 127 -18.50 4.53 11.22
N GLY A 128 -17.97 5.54 10.53
CA GLY A 128 -18.53 6.90 10.52
C GLY A 128 -18.26 7.70 11.80
N LYS A 129 -17.52 7.15 12.77
CA LYS A 129 -17.22 7.86 14.01
C LYS A 129 -15.94 8.69 13.85
N PRO A 130 -15.87 9.88 14.48
CA PRO A 130 -14.64 10.68 14.53
C PRO A 130 -13.48 9.94 15.20
#